data_AF-A0A0G2AHR5-F1
#
_entry.id   AF-A0A0G2AHR5-F1
#
_cell.length_a   1.000
_cell.length_b   1.000
_cell.length_c   1.000
_cell.angle_alpha   90.00
_cell.angle_beta   90.00
_cell.angle_gamma   90.00
#
_symmetry.space_group_name_H-M   'P 1'
#
loop_
_entity.id
_entity.type
_entity.pdbx_description
1 polymer ?
#
loop_
_entity_poly.entity_id
_entity_poly.type
_entity_poly.pdbx_seq_one_letter_code
_entity_poly.pdbx_strand_id
1 'polypeptide(L)'
;MPNPPKDDGAQKGAQKPINLAVQKAMPTGTQVHDALMAPIDADLTTENLQTLDAKYAGETPDERRKRSDRYKLALQKYDIAFLAWVNGLNEKVNQFRQSVLAYAEKKSGQIDVDKMTNLESQISNLTGE
;
A
#
# COMPACT_ATOMS: atom_id res chain seq x y z
N MET A 1 -18.48 40.36 -30.40
CA MET A 1 -18.34 39.61 -29.13
C MET A 1 -16.94 39.03 -29.10
N PRO A 2 -16.10 39.37 -28.11
CA PRO A 2 -14.75 38.81 -28.03
C PRO A 2 -14.83 37.32 -27.65
N ASN A 3 -14.09 36.49 -28.38
CA ASN A 3 -13.90 35.07 -28.05
C ASN A 3 -13.28 34.93 -26.65
N PRO A 4 -13.67 33.91 -25.87
CA PRO A 4 -12.96 33.59 -24.64
C PRO A 4 -11.52 33.15 -24.96
N PRO A 5 -10.54 33.51 -24.11
CA PRO A 5 -9.17 33.04 -24.26
C PRO A 5 -9.14 31.52 -24.19
N LYS A 6 -8.38 30.91 -25.12
CA LYS A 6 -8.06 29.49 -25.06
C LYS A 6 -7.25 29.25 -23.80
N ASP A 7 -7.82 28.45 -22.90
CA ASP A 7 -7.15 27.92 -21.72
C ASP A 7 -6.10 26.89 -22.18
N ASP A 8 -4.95 27.40 -22.63
CA ASP A 8 -3.75 26.61 -22.90
C ASP A 8 -3.11 26.21 -21.56
N GLY A 9 -3.82 25.36 -20.81
CA GLY A 9 -3.51 25.07 -19.42
C GLY A 9 -3.72 23.61 -19.01
N ALA A 10 -3.81 22.68 -19.97
CA ALA A 10 -3.77 21.25 -19.67
C ALA A 10 -2.36 20.85 -19.24
N GLN A 11 -1.95 21.23 -18.03
CA GLN A 11 -0.90 20.53 -17.30
C GLN A 11 -1.41 19.10 -17.05
N LYS A 12 -1.18 18.22 -18.04
CA LYS A 12 -1.09 16.79 -17.80
C LYS A 12 -0.02 16.61 -16.72
N GLY A 13 -0.45 16.49 -15.47
CA GLY A 13 0.42 16.19 -14.35
C GLY A 13 1.10 14.87 -14.63
N ALA A 14 2.29 14.92 -15.22
CA ALA A 14 3.16 13.77 -15.34
C ALA A 14 3.39 13.26 -13.92
N GLN A 15 2.74 12.16 -13.56
CA GLN A 15 2.95 11.51 -12.28
C GLN A 15 4.44 11.23 -12.17
N LYS A 16 5.11 11.91 -11.23
CA LYS A 16 6.52 11.62 -10.96
C LYS A 16 6.62 10.13 -10.62
N PRO A 17 7.53 9.39 -11.26
CA PRO A 17 7.69 7.97 -10.99
C PRO A 17 7.95 7.77 -9.50
N ILE A 18 7.41 6.68 -8.96
CA ILE A 18 7.68 6.25 -7.59
C ILE A 18 9.20 6.17 -7.42
N ASN A 19 9.71 6.68 -6.30
CA ASN A 19 11.13 6.66 -6.00
C ASN A 19 11.70 5.24 -6.13
N LEU A 20 12.83 5.07 -6.82
CA LEU A 20 13.45 3.77 -7.08
C LEU A 20 13.76 2.98 -5.81
N ALA A 21 14.14 3.64 -4.72
CA ALA A 21 14.38 2.96 -3.44
C ALA A 21 13.08 2.40 -2.86
N VAL A 22 11.97 3.13 -2.99
CA VAL A 22 10.63 2.65 -2.59
C VAL A 22 10.21 1.47 -3.46
N GLN A 23 10.45 1.54 -4.77
CA GLN A 23 10.14 0.45 -5.69
C GLN A 23 10.91 -0.83 -5.35
N LYS A 24 12.21 -0.71 -5.00
CA LYS A 24 13.05 -1.85 -4.57
C LYS A 24 12.64 -2.41 -3.21
N ALA A 25 12.05 -1.59 -2.33
CA ALA A 25 11.59 -2.01 -1.01
C ALA A 25 10.22 -2.69 -1.05
N MET A 26 9.44 -2.52 -2.12
CA MET A 26 8.16 -3.19 -2.28
C MET A 26 8.37 -4.68 -2.55
N PRO A 27 7.63 -5.58 -1.88
CA PRO A 27 7.74 -7.00 -2.16
C PRO A 27 7.25 -7.30 -3.58
N THR A 28 7.91 -8.25 -4.24
CA THR A 28 7.44 -8.78 -5.52
C THR A 28 6.21 -9.67 -5.31
N GLY A 29 5.46 -9.92 -6.39
CA GLY A 29 4.32 -10.85 -6.35
C GLY A 29 4.74 -12.24 -5.85
N THR A 30 5.91 -12.73 -6.28
CA THR A 30 6.48 -14.00 -5.81
C THR A 30 6.77 -13.99 -4.31
N GLN A 31 7.35 -12.91 -3.78
CA GLN A 31 7.64 -12.81 -2.35
C GLN A 31 6.37 -12.80 -1.50
N VAL A 32 5.33 -12.06 -1.94
CA VAL A 32 4.03 -12.05 -1.25
C VAL A 32 3.39 -13.44 -1.32
N HIS A 33 3.38 -14.04 -2.52
CA HIS A 33 2.81 -15.36 -2.74
C HIS A 33 3.46 -16.40 -1.83
N ASP A 34 4.78 -16.53 -1.87
CA ASP A 34 5.50 -17.56 -1.12
C ASP A 34 5.42 -17.33 0.39
N ALA A 35 5.47 -16.07 0.85
CA ALA A 35 5.31 -15.76 2.26
C ALA A 35 3.94 -16.17 2.82
N LEU A 36 2.88 -16.04 2.01
CA LEU A 36 1.52 -16.42 2.40
C LEU A 36 1.25 -17.91 2.17
N MET A 37 1.81 -18.51 1.12
CA MET A 37 1.56 -19.90 0.72
C MET A 37 2.40 -20.90 1.52
N ALA A 38 3.65 -20.58 1.88
CA ALA A 38 4.53 -21.48 2.62
C ALA A 38 3.91 -22.09 3.89
N PRO A 39 3.20 -21.34 4.76
CA PRO A 39 2.53 -21.93 5.92
C PRO A 39 1.23 -22.68 5.58
N ILE A 40 0.68 -22.53 4.36
CA ILE A 40 -0.55 -23.16 3.91
C ILE A 40 -0.25 -24.52 3.24
N ASP A 41 0.58 -24.49 2.20
CA ASP A 41 1.09 -25.67 1.51
C ASP A 41 2.44 -25.34 0.86
N ALA A 42 3.51 -25.93 1.40
CA ALA A 42 4.87 -25.70 0.91
C ALA A 42 5.07 -26.15 -0.54
N ASP A 43 4.30 -27.12 -1.06
CA ASP A 43 4.47 -27.58 -2.45
C ASP A 43 4.13 -26.49 -3.46
N LEU A 44 3.21 -25.61 -3.08
CA LEU A 44 2.72 -24.57 -3.95
C LEU A 44 3.61 -23.32 -3.92
N THR A 45 4.74 -23.30 -3.21
CA THR A 45 5.71 -22.19 -3.28
C THR A 45 6.54 -22.26 -4.55
N THR A 46 7.04 -21.11 -5.02
CA THR A 46 7.76 -21.09 -6.31
C THR A 46 9.01 -21.97 -6.36
N GLU A 47 9.70 -22.13 -5.23
CA GLU A 47 10.84 -23.05 -5.10
C GLU A 47 10.42 -24.51 -5.32
N ASN A 48 9.31 -24.94 -4.72
CA ASN A 48 8.90 -26.35 -4.72
C ASN A 48 8.16 -26.75 -5.99
N LEU A 49 7.48 -25.81 -6.68
CA LEU A 49 6.77 -26.07 -7.94
C LEU A 49 7.65 -26.76 -9.00
N GLN A 50 8.94 -26.42 -9.06
CA GLN A 50 9.88 -26.97 -10.03
C GLN A 50 10.25 -28.44 -9.76
N THR A 51 9.99 -28.93 -8.55
CA THR A 51 10.39 -30.28 -8.11
C THR A 51 9.22 -31.24 -7.94
N LEU A 52 7.98 -30.77 -8.13
CA LEU A 52 6.79 -31.59 -7.88
C LEU A 52 6.71 -32.82 -8.78
N ASP A 53 7.10 -32.71 -10.04
CA ASP A 53 7.08 -33.84 -10.98
C ASP A 53 8.00 -34.96 -10.51
N ALA A 54 9.20 -34.62 -10.01
CA ALA A 54 10.13 -35.59 -9.44
C ALA A 54 9.63 -36.13 -8.10
N LYS A 55 9.09 -35.27 -7.23
CA LYS A 55 8.54 -35.64 -5.92
C LYS A 55 7.38 -36.64 -6.01
N TYR A 56 6.61 -36.56 -7.09
CA TYR A 56 5.41 -37.39 -7.31
C TYR A 56 5.54 -38.35 -8.51
N ALA A 57 6.76 -38.63 -8.96
CA ALA A 57 7.06 -39.58 -10.04
C ALA A 57 6.71 -41.01 -9.62
N GLY A 58 5.44 -41.40 -9.81
CA GLY A 58 4.93 -42.71 -9.41
C GLY A 58 3.64 -42.67 -8.61
N GLU A 59 3.07 -41.48 -8.37
CA GLU A 59 1.78 -41.38 -7.70
C GLU A 59 0.68 -42.11 -8.49
N THR A 60 -0.15 -42.84 -7.75
CA THR A 60 -1.36 -43.47 -8.27
C THR A 60 -2.43 -42.41 -8.60
N PRO A 61 -3.45 -42.75 -9.40
CA PRO A 61 -4.56 -41.84 -9.68
C PRO A 61 -5.29 -41.33 -8.41
N ASP A 62 -5.40 -42.17 -7.38
CA ASP A 62 -6.06 -41.79 -6.12
C ASP A 62 -5.18 -40.85 -5.28
N GLU A 63 -3.86 -41.05 -5.26
CA GLU A 63 -2.92 -40.13 -4.61
C GLU A 63 -2.90 -38.77 -5.32
N ARG A 64 -2.89 -38.77 -6.65
CA ARG A 64 -3.01 -37.55 -7.45
C ARG A 64 -4.29 -36.79 -7.14
N ARG A 65 -5.42 -37.50 -6.99
CA ARG A 65 -6.70 -36.89 -6.62
C ARG A 65 -6.62 -36.23 -5.24
N LYS A 66 -6.13 -36.96 -4.23
CA LYS A 66 -5.95 -36.42 -2.87
C LYS A 66 -5.04 -35.18 -2.86
N ARG A 67 -3.95 -35.21 -3.63
CA ARG A 67 -3.04 -34.07 -3.78
C ARG A 67 -3.73 -32.88 -4.45
N SER A 68 -4.49 -33.10 -5.52
CA SER A 68 -5.25 -32.06 -6.19
C SER A 68 -6.28 -31.41 -5.27
N ASP A 69 -7.00 -32.22 -4.48
CA ASP A 69 -7.99 -31.70 -3.53
C ASP A 69 -7.35 -30.89 -2.40
N ARG A 70 -6.18 -31.33 -1.91
CA ARG A 70 -5.36 -30.54 -0.98
C ARG A 70 -4.96 -29.20 -1.61
N TYR A 71 -4.48 -29.18 -2.85
CA TYR A 71 -4.08 -27.93 -3.52
C TYR A 71 -5.26 -26.97 -3.74
N LYS A 72 -6.45 -27.48 -4.09
CA LYS A 72 -7.67 -26.64 -4.18
C LYS A 72 -7.95 -25.95 -2.85
N LEU A 73 -7.89 -26.69 -1.74
CA LEU A 73 -8.10 -26.13 -0.41
C LEU A 73 -7.00 -25.13 -0.03
N ALA A 74 -5.75 -25.40 -0.40
CA ALA A 74 -4.63 -24.49 -0.16
C ALA A 74 -4.82 -23.16 -0.90
N LEU A 75 -5.24 -23.19 -2.17
CA LEU A 75 -5.53 -21.98 -2.94
C LEU A 75 -6.68 -21.17 -2.34
N GLN A 76 -7.74 -21.82 -1.86
CA GLN A 76 -8.83 -21.11 -1.16
C GLN A 76 -8.35 -20.43 0.13
N LYS A 77 -7.48 -21.10 0.92
CA LYS A 77 -6.87 -20.50 2.10
C LYS A 77 -5.96 -19.34 1.73
N TYR A 78 -5.23 -19.45 0.62
CA TYR A 78 -4.38 -18.39 0.11
C TYR A 78 -5.19 -17.16 -0.26
N ASP A 79 -6.32 -17.30 -0.95
CA ASP A 79 -7.19 -16.17 -1.29
C ASP A 79 -7.63 -15.39 -0.04
N ILE A 80 -8.00 -16.11 1.01
CA ILE A 80 -8.37 -15.52 2.31
C ILE A 80 -7.17 -14.79 2.94
N ALA A 81 -6.01 -15.43 2.97
CA ALA A 81 -4.78 -14.86 3.54
C ALA A 81 -4.32 -13.61 2.77
N PHE A 82 -4.40 -13.64 1.44
CA PHE A 82 -4.06 -12.54 0.56
C PHE A 82 -5.00 -11.35 0.78
N LEU A 83 -6.31 -11.57 0.82
CA LEU A 83 -7.27 -10.51 1.13
C LEU A 83 -7.03 -9.89 2.50
N ALA A 84 -6.76 -10.72 3.52
CA ALA A 84 -6.44 -10.23 4.87
C ALA A 84 -5.17 -9.36 4.86
N TRP A 85 -4.14 -9.78 4.14
CA TRP A 85 -2.89 -9.02 3.99
C TRP A 85 -3.11 -7.67 3.29
N VAL A 86 -3.85 -7.66 2.17
CA VAL A 86 -4.18 -6.41 1.44
C VAL A 86 -4.98 -5.46 2.31
N ASN A 87 -5.98 -5.97 3.04
CA ASN A 87 -6.78 -5.14 3.95
C ASN A 87 -5.93 -4.55 5.07
N GLY A 88 -5.04 -5.35 5.68
CA GLY A 88 -4.10 -4.87 6.69
C GLY A 88 -3.12 -3.80 6.16
N LEU A 89 -2.68 -3.93 4.91
CA LEU A 89 -1.85 -2.91 4.25
C LEU A 89 -2.62 -1.61 4.04
N ASN A 90 -3.85 -1.70 3.51
CA ASN A 90 -4.72 -0.53 3.29
C ASN A 90 -5.00 0.21 4.59
N GLU A 91 -5.26 -0.52 5.67
CA GLU A 91 -5.50 0.06 7.00
C GLU A 91 -4.29 0.86 7.49
N LYS A 92 -3.07 0.29 7.41
CA LYS A 92 -1.83 1.00 7.78
C LYS A 92 -1.62 2.27 6.95
N VAL A 93 -1.90 2.23 5.65
CA VAL A 93 -1.82 3.41 4.77
C VAL A 93 -2.83 4.47 5.20
N ASN A 94 -4.06 4.08 5.53
CA ASN A 94 -5.09 5.01 5.98
C ASN A 94 -4.74 5.66 7.33
N GLN A 95 -4.24 4.90 8.29
CA GLN A 95 -3.77 5.42 9.58
C GLN A 95 -2.64 6.44 9.41
N PHE A 96 -1.70 6.16 8.50
CA PHE A 96 -0.62 7.09 8.21
C PHE A 96 -1.14 8.38 7.53
N ARG A 97 -2.09 8.28 6.60
CA ARG A 97 -2.74 9.45 6.00
C ARG A 97 -3.41 10.34 7.04
N GLN A 98 -4.14 9.75 7.98
CA GLN A 98 -4.76 10.49 9.08
C GLN A 98 -3.71 11.19 9.94
N SER A 99 -2.59 10.52 10.24
CA SER A 99 -1.47 11.10 10.99
C SER A 99 -0.85 12.30 10.27
N VAL A 100 -0.70 12.23 8.95
CA VAL A 100 -0.18 13.34 8.13
C VAL A 100 -1.13 14.54 8.18
N LEU A 101 -2.44 14.32 8.05
CA LEU A 101 -3.44 15.38 8.13
C LEU A 101 -3.44 16.05 9.51
N ALA A 102 -3.49 15.25 10.59
CA ALA A 102 -3.46 15.78 11.95
C ALA A 102 -2.18 16.57 12.24
N TYR A 103 -1.03 16.13 11.71
CA TYR A 103 0.22 16.89 11.82
C TYR A 103 0.15 18.24 11.08
N ALA A 104 -0.38 18.25 9.87
CA ALA A 104 -0.53 19.46 9.07
C ALA A 104 -1.49 20.47 9.73
N GLU A 105 -2.63 20.00 10.24
CA GLU A 105 -3.62 20.80 10.97
C GLU A 105 -3.01 21.43 12.23
N LYS A 106 -2.32 20.63 13.05
CA LYS A 106 -1.62 21.13 14.25
C LYS A 106 -0.60 22.21 13.90
N LYS A 107 0.18 22.00 12.83
CA LYS A 107 1.18 22.97 12.38
C LYS A 107 0.53 24.26 11.89
N SER A 108 -0.58 24.17 11.18
CA SER A 108 -1.33 25.36 10.75
C SER A 108 -1.86 26.15 11.94
N GLY A 109 -2.48 25.47 12.91
CA GLY A 109 -3.00 26.13 14.11
C GLY A 109 -1.90 26.83 14.92
N GLN A 110 -0.70 26.25 15.00
CA GLN A 110 0.45 26.90 15.64
C GLN A 110 0.85 28.20 14.93
N ILE A 111 0.90 28.18 13.59
CA ILE A 111 1.21 29.37 12.77
C ILE A 111 0.16 30.46 12.98
N ASP A 112 -1.12 30.08 13.07
CA ASP A 112 -2.20 31.04 13.27
C ASP A 112 -2.13 31.68 14.67
N VAL A 113 -1.82 30.91 15.72
CA VAL A 113 -1.57 31.42 17.07
C VAL A 113 -0.36 32.37 17.10
N ASP A 114 0.74 32.01 16.44
CA ASP A 114 1.93 32.86 16.38
C ASP A 114 1.65 34.18 15.65
N LYS A 115 0.87 34.14 14.55
CA LYS A 115 0.43 35.34 13.83
C LYS A 115 -0.48 36.21 14.68
N MET A 116 -1.46 35.62 15.37
CA MET A 116 -2.38 36.37 16.25
C MET A 116 -1.61 37.05 17.38
N THR A 117 -0.70 36.32 18.04
CA THR A 117 0.16 36.87 19.10
C THR A 117 1.02 38.04 18.60
N ASN A 118 1.54 37.93 17.37
CA ASN A 118 2.32 39.00 16.74
C ASN A 118 1.43 40.23 16.43
N LEU A 119 0.23 40.01 15.88
CA LEU A 119 -0.74 41.09 15.62
C LEU A 119 -1.17 41.78 16.92
N GLU A 120 -1.44 41.04 17.99
CA GLU A 120 -1.77 41.58 19.32
C GLU A 120 -0.62 42.41 19.88
N SER A 121 0.62 41.94 19.74
CA SER A 121 1.81 42.70 20.15
C SER A 121 1.97 44.00 19.36
N GLN A 122 1.71 43.97 18.05
CA GLN A 122 1.74 45.16 17.20
C GLN A 122 0.64 46.15 17.56
N ILE A 123 -0.58 45.67 17.81
CA ILE A 123 -1.71 46.51 18.23
C ILE A 123 -1.41 47.14 19.59
N SER A 124 -0.94 46.35 20.57
CA SER A 124 -0.55 46.85 21.90
C SER A 124 0.51 47.95 21.81
N ASN A 125 1.52 47.79 20.94
CA ASN A 125 2.53 48.81 20.71
C ASN A 125 1.99 50.08 20.01
N LEU A 126 0.91 49.97 19.22
CA LEU A 126 0.28 51.09 18.51
C LEU A 126 -0.78 51.81 19.35
N THR A 127 -1.43 51.10 20.27
CA THR A 127 -2.45 51.64 21.17
C THR A 127 -1.90 51.93 22.57
N GLY A 128 -0.57 51.93 22.73
CA GLY A 128 0.09 52.30 23.97
C GLY A 128 -0.29 53.72 24.38
N GLU A 129 -0.98 53.82 25.53
CA GLU A 129 -0.85 54.93 26.48
C GLU A 129 0.60 55.10 26.94
#